data_AF-A0A3B8RCN7-F1
#
_entry.id   AF-A0A3B8RCN7-F1
#
_cell.length_a   1.000
_cell.length_b   1.000
_cell.length_c   1.000
_cell.angle_alpha   90.00
_cell.angle_beta   90.00
_cell.angle_gamma   90.00
#
_symmetry.space_group_name_H-M   'P 1'
#
loop_
_entity.id
_entity.type
_entity.pdbx_description
1 polymer ?
#
loop_
_entity_poly.entity_id
_entity_poly.type
_entity_poly.pdbx_seq_one_letter_code
_entity_poly.pdbx_strand_id
1 'polypeptide(L)' 'YLLTAHNFNPIVALAADVVIAEPESIVPVGVIPPDAVKTPGVLVDHLLVRAS' A
#
# COMPACT_ATOMS: atom_id res chain seq x y z
N TYR A 1 -17.58 7.42 -4.02
CA TYR A 1 -17.07 7.34 -2.64
C TYR A 1 -15.54 7.18 -2.71
N LEU A 2 -14.80 8.27 -2.97
CA LEU A 2 -13.33 8.23 -3.18
C LEU A 2 -12.57 9.15 -2.20
N LEU A 3 -13.29 9.92 -1.37
CA LEU A 3 -12.70 10.86 -0.42
C LEU A 3 -12.36 10.23 0.94
N THR A 4 -12.89 9.04 1.25
CA THR A 4 -12.44 8.22 2.40
C THR A 4 -11.24 7.35 2.06
N ALA A 5 -10.72 7.42 0.82
CA ALA A 5 -9.45 6.79 0.41
C ALA A 5 -8.21 7.57 0.91
N HIS A 6 -8.40 8.48 1.88
CA HIS A 6 -7.40 8.76 2.91
C HIS A 6 -7.23 7.59 3.92
N ASN A 7 -7.93 6.50 3.59
CA ASN A 7 -7.70 5.07 3.72
C ASN A 7 -7.24 4.54 5.08
N PHE A 8 -8.10 3.70 5.63
CA PHE A 8 -7.78 2.79 6.71
C PHE A 8 -6.70 1.78 6.32
N ASN A 9 -5.95 1.93 5.21
CA ASN A 9 -5.02 0.92 4.74
C ASN A 9 -3.95 0.61 5.79
N PRO A 10 -3.33 1.59 6.49
CA PRO A 10 -2.44 1.27 7.60
C PRO A 10 -3.17 0.59 8.78
N ILE A 11 -4.39 1.02 9.09
CA ILE A 11 -5.19 0.49 10.21
C ILE A 11 -5.62 -0.96 9.96
N VAL A 12 -6.08 -1.25 8.75
CA VAL A 12 -6.49 -2.58 8.29
C VAL A 12 -5.27 -3.48 8.13
N ALA A 13 -4.16 -2.96 7.61
CA ALA A 13 -2.92 -3.71 7.50
C ALA A 13 -2.36 -4.11 8.87
N LEU A 14 -2.48 -3.26 9.89
CA LEU A 14 -2.09 -3.60 11.27
C LEU A 14 -3.02 -4.63 11.94
N ALA A 15 -4.25 -4.78 11.46
CA ALA A 15 -5.28 -5.64 12.05
C ALA A 15 -5.42 -7.01 11.34
N ALA A 16 -4.67 -7.24 10.26
CA ALA A 16 -4.76 -8.45 9.46
C ALA A 16 -3.56 -9.37 9.71
N ASP A 17 -3.81 -10.68 9.66
CA ASP A 17 -2.74 -11.69 9.70
C ASP A 17 -1.93 -11.74 8.39
N VAL A 18 -2.55 -11.33 7.26
CA VAL A 18 -1.96 -11.28 5.92
C VAL A 18 -2.46 -10.05 5.18
N VAL A 19 -1.54 -9.27 4.61
CA VAL A 19 -1.80 -8.03 3.87
C VAL A 19 -1.34 -8.12 2.43
N ILE A 20 -2.28 -7.92 1.50
CA ILE A 20 -2.03 -7.92 0.06
C ILE A 20 -2.32 -6.53 -0.50
N ALA A 21 -1.32 -5.92 -1.15
CA ALA A 21 -1.45 -4.62 -1.80
C ALA A 21 -1.51 -4.76 -3.33
N GLU A 22 -2.51 -4.14 -3.95
CA GLU A 22 -2.68 -4.03 -5.41
C GLU A 22 -2.56 -2.54 -5.81
N PRO A 23 -1.33 -2.02 -6.03
CA PRO A 23 -1.16 -0.65 -6.49
C PRO A 23 -1.42 -0.54 -7.99
N GLU A 24 -1.83 0.66 -8.43
CA GLU A 24 -1.95 0.97 -9.87
C GLU A 24 -0.59 0.95 -10.59
N SER A 25 0.50 1.30 -9.89
CA SER A 25 1.86 1.28 -10.44
C SER A 25 2.87 0.84 -9.39
N ILE A 26 3.85 0.05 -9.81
CA ILE A 26 5.01 -0.33 -9.01
C ILE A 26 6.23 0.40 -9.56
N VAL A 27 6.93 1.10 -8.67
CA VAL A 27 8.13 1.89 -9.00
C VAL A 27 9.36 1.37 -8.27
N PRO A 28 10.58 1.64 -8.77
CA PRO A 28 11.81 1.31 -8.07
C PRO A 28 11.91 1.96 -6.68
N VAL A 29 12.69 1.34 -5.79
CA VAL A 29 12.96 1.87 -4.45
C VAL A 29 13.63 3.25 -4.54
N GLY A 30 13.20 4.18 -3.70
CA GLY A 30 13.70 5.56 -3.65
C GLY A 30 12.96 6.53 -4.58
N VAL A 31 12.08 6.05 -5.47
CA VAL A 31 11.24 6.93 -6.31
C VAL A 31 10.16 7.63 -5.47
N ILE A 32 9.65 6.97 -4.43
CA ILE A 32 8.70 7.56 -3.47
C ILE A 32 9.50 8.14 -2.29
N PRO A 33 9.44 9.45 -2.04
CA PRO A 33 10.06 10.07 -0.87
C PRO A 33 9.51 9.49 0.44
N PRO A 34 10.34 9.30 1.49
CA PRO A 34 9.90 8.70 2.75
C PRO A 34 8.72 9.44 3.42
N ASP A 35 8.66 10.76 3.29
CA ASP A 35 7.58 11.62 3.80
C ASP A 35 6.28 11.50 2.98
N ALA A 36 6.37 11.01 1.75
CA ALA A 36 5.22 10.74 0.89
C ALA A 36 4.66 9.31 1.06
N VAL A 37 5.33 8.43 1.80
CA VAL A 37 4.86 7.07 2.08
C VAL A 37 3.71 7.11 3.09
N LYS A 38 2.51 6.72 2.65
CA LYS A 38 1.30 6.69 3.50
C LYS A 38 1.14 5.38 4.28
N THR A 39 1.45 4.27 3.63
CA THR A 39 1.41 2.92 4.24
C THR A 39 2.82 2.37 4.25
N PRO A 40 3.45 2.19 5.43
CA PRO A 40 4.76 1.59 5.53
C PRO A 40 4.79 0.20 4.91
N GLY A 41 5.81 -0.08 4.09
CA GLY A 41 5.94 -1.36 3.38
C GLY A 41 6.09 -2.58 4.31
N VAL A 42 6.52 -2.37 5.57
CA VAL A 42 6.59 -3.44 6.59
C VAL A 42 5.22 -4.02 6.95
N LEU A 43 4.13 -3.28 6.66
CA LEU A 43 2.77 -3.73 6.89
C LEU A 43 2.21 -4.55 5.72
N VAL A 44 2.99 -4.83 4.68
CA VAL A 44 2.53 -5.49 3.46
C VAL A 44 3.32 -6.78 3.23
N ASP A 45 2.63 -7.92 3.18
CA ASP A 45 3.24 -9.23 2.95
C ASP A 45 3.40 -9.54 1.46
N HIS A 46 2.42 -9.15 0.65
CA HIS A 46 2.38 -9.44 -0.78
C HIS A 46 2.01 -8.22 -1.60
N LEU A 47 2.72 -8.05 -2.72
CA LEU A 47 2.48 -7.00 -3.70
C LEU A 47 2.04 -7.64 -5.02
N LEU A 48 0.86 -7.26 -5.51
CA LEU A 48 0.30 -7.79 -6.75
C LEU A 48 0.36 -6.74 -7.85
N VAL A 49 0.78 -7.17 -9.05
CA VAL A 49 0.64 -6.40 -10.29
C VAL A 49 -0.60 -6.91 -11.01
N ARG A 50 -1.49 -6.00 -11.40
CA ARG A 50 -2.58 -6.35 -12.32
C ARG A 50 -1.99 -6.78 -13.66
N ALA A 51 -2.30 -8.00 -14.09
CA ALA A 51 -2.02 -8.43 -15.46
C ALA A 51 -2.92 -7.64 -16.43
N SER A 52 -2.29 -7.01 -17.41
CA SER A 52 -2.93 -6.29 -18.53
C SER A 52 -3.02 -7.17 -19.76
#